data_AF-G5RTU1-F1
#
_entry.id   AF-G5RTU1-F1
#
_cell.length_a   1.000
_cell.length_b   1.000
_cell.length_c   1.000
_cell.angle_alpha   90.00
_cell.angle_beta   90.00
_cell.angle_gamma   90.00
#
_symmetry.space_group_name_H-M   'P 1'
#
loop_
_entity.id
_entity.type
_entity.pdbx_description
1 polymer ?
#
loop_
_entity_poly.entity_id
_entity_poly.type
_entity_poly.pdbx_seq_one_letter_code
_entity_poly.pdbx_strand_id
1 'polypeptide(L)' 'MHCGHGWIIGKDGKRWHPSRSQDELLAGLTTTKRGKPWLLKALRRLFH' A
#
# COMPACT_ATOMS: atom_id res chain seq x y z
N MET A 1 20.83 15.19 -15.17
CA MET A 1 19.39 14.87 -15.22
C MET A 1 18.77 15.39 -13.94
N HIS A 2 17.95 16.45 -14.01
CA HIS A 2 17.46 17.13 -12.81
C HIS A 2 16.00 16.70 -12.56
N CYS A 3 15.80 15.93 -11.49
CA CYS A 3 14.47 15.50 -11.06
C CYS A 3 13.95 16.49 -10.02
N GLY A 4 13.41 17.62 -10.48
CA GLY A 4 12.72 18.56 -9.61
C GLY A 4 11.43 17.93 -9.04
N HIS A 5 10.99 18.39 -7.87
CA HIS A 5 9.70 18.06 -7.26
C HIS A 5 9.52 16.58 -6.88
N GLY A 6 10.52 15.92 -6.27
CA GLY A 6 10.34 14.59 -5.65
C GLY A 6 10.25 13.40 -6.62
N TRP A 7 10.58 13.58 -7.90
CA TRP A 7 10.60 12.50 -8.88
C TRP A 7 11.85 11.63 -8.74
N ILE A 8 11.68 10.31 -8.80
CA ILE A 8 12.72 9.30 -8.73
C ILE A 8 12.76 8.55 -10.08
N ILE A 9 13.95 8.22 -10.56
CA ILE A 9 14.10 7.46 -11.81
C ILE A 9 14.49 6.03 -11.46
N GLY A 10 13.68 5.08 -11.90
CA GLY A 10 13.95 3.65 -11.76
C GLY A 10 15.12 3.21 -12.63
N LYS A 11 15.68 2.03 -12.33
CA LYS A 11 16.76 1.40 -13.13
C LYS A 11 16.39 1.21 -14.61
N ASP A 12 15.10 1.16 -14.93
CA ASP A 12 14.55 1.06 -16.28
C ASP A 12 14.35 2.43 -16.97
N GLY A 13 14.79 3.52 -16.34
CA GLY A 13 14.60 4.88 -16.84
C GLY A 13 13.19 5.43 -16.63
N LYS A 14 12.26 4.66 -16.05
CA LYS A 14 10.91 5.15 -15.78
C LYS A 14 10.91 6.12 -14.60
N ARG A 15 10.09 7.16 -14.69
CA ARG A 15 9.93 8.16 -13.64
C ARG A 15 8.82 7.75 -12.69
N TRP A 16 9.13 7.76 -11.39
CA TRP A 16 8.24 7.48 -10.28
C TRP A 16 8.13 8.72 -9.40
N HIS A 17 6.94 9.03 -8.88
CA HIS A 17 6.77 10.11 -7.91
C HIS A 17 5.87 9.62 -6.77
N PRO A 18 6.37 9.56 -5.52
CA PRO A 18 5.63 8.99 -4.38
C PRO A 18 4.30 9.71 -4.08
N SER A 19 4.14 10.94 -4.55
CA SER A 19 2.98 11.80 -4.28
C SER A 19 2.12 12.05 -5.54
N ARG A 20 2.38 11.36 -6.67
CA ARG A 20 1.57 11.55 -7.90
C ARG A 20 0.17 10.95 -7.77
N SER A 21 -0.04 10.05 -6.82
CA SER A 21 -1.37 9.59 -6.48
C SER A 21 -1.42 9.27 -4.99
N GLN A 22 -1.93 10.23 -4.21
CA GLN A 22 -2.31 9.99 -2.81
C GLN A 22 -3.27 8.79 -2.75
N ASP A 23 -4.14 8.61 -3.74
CA ASP A 23 -4.99 7.42 -3.90
C ASP A 23 -4.21 6.11 -4.02
N GLU A 24 -3.10 6.04 -4.78
CA GLU A 24 -2.31 4.81 -4.87
C GLU A 24 -1.58 4.49 -3.57
N LEU A 25 -1.07 5.52 -2.89
CA LEU A 25 -0.44 5.38 -1.57
C LEU A 25 -1.47 4.96 -0.51
N LEU A 26 -2.65 5.59 -0.51
CA LEU A 26 -3.78 5.22 0.33
C LEU A 26 -4.28 3.82 0.00
N ALA A 27 -4.36 3.41 -1.26
CA ALA A 27 -4.71 2.06 -1.66
C ALA A 27 -3.69 1.06 -1.11
N GLY A 28 -2.40 1.29 -1.28
CA GLY A 28 -1.36 0.42 -0.70
C GLY A 28 -1.44 0.31 0.83
N LEU A 29 -1.63 1.44 1.52
CA LEU A 29 -1.75 1.49 2.98
C LEU A 29 -3.04 0.86 3.50
N THR A 30 -4.19 1.11 2.86
CA THR A 30 -5.50 0.52 3.22
C THR A 30 -5.62 -0.96 2.85
N THR A 31 -4.86 -1.41 1.85
CA THR A 31 -4.70 -2.83 1.53
C THR A 31 -3.80 -3.54 2.53
N THR A 32 -3.18 -2.83 3.49
CA THR A 32 -2.49 -3.43 4.63
C THR A 32 -3.50 -4.21 5.47
N LYS A 33 -3.64 -5.49 5.10
CA LYS A 33 -4.18 -6.59 5.87
C LYS A 33 -5.56 -6.28 6.46
N ARG A 34 -6.61 -6.32 5.62
CA ARG A 34 -7.90 -6.81 6.09
C ARG A 34 -7.66 -8.21 6.67
N GLY A 35 -7.42 -8.29 7.97
CA GLY A 35 -7.21 -9.55 8.68
C GLY A 35 -8.36 -10.48 8.34
N LYS A 36 -8.09 -11.79 8.19
CA LYS A 36 -9.07 -12.80 7.78
C LYS A 36 -10.29 -12.72 8.70
N PRO A 37 -11.43 -12.13 8.27
CA PRO A 37 -12.56 -11.89 9.18
C PRO A 37 -13.17 -13.20 9.65
N TRP A 38 -13.07 -14.23 8.82
CA TRP A 38 -13.45 -15.60 9.17
C TRP A 38 -12.60 -16.19 10.30
N LEU A 39 -11.31 -15.85 10.38
CA LEU A 39 -10.40 -16.36 11.42
C LEU A 39 -10.78 -15.78 12.79
N LEU A 40 -11.10 -14.48 12.84
CA LEU A 40 -11.63 -13.84 14.05
C LEU A 40 -12.96 -14.44 14.49
N LYS A 41 -13.86 -14.76 13.54
CA LYS A 41 -15.12 -15.45 13.84
C LYS A 41 -14.91 -16.87 14.34
N ALA A 42 -13.95 -17.61 13.80
CA ALA A 42 -13.62 -18.97 14.23
C ALA A 42 -13.03 -18.98 15.65
N LEU A 43 -12.08 -18.09 15.95
CA LEU A 43 -11.50 -17.97 17.29
C LEU A 43 -12.57 -17.64 18.34
N ARG A 44 -13.48 -16.70 18.05
CA ARG A 44 -14.58 -16.38 18.98
C ARG A 44 -15.49 -17.57 19.32
N ARG A 45 -15.66 -18.52 18.39
CA ARG A 45 -16.47 -19.74 18.62
C ARG A 45 -15.72 -20.83 19.38
N LEU A 46 -14.40 -20.80 19.38
CA LEU A 46 -13.56 -21.77 20.09
C LEU A 46 -13.37 -21.42 21.57
N PHE A 47 -13.47 -20.14 21.91
CA PHE A 47 -13.31 -19.63 23.28
C PHE A 47 -14.64 -19.27 23.96
N HIS A 48 -15.78 -19.63 23.37
CA HIS A 48 -17.11 -19.53 23.95
C HIS A 48 -17.73 -20.92 24.04
#